data_AF-A0A355KSY6-F1
#
_entry.id   AF-A0A355KSY6-F1
#
_cell.length_a   1.000
_cell.length_b   1.000
_cell.length_c   1.000
_cell.angle_alpha   90.00
_cell.angle_beta   90.00
_cell.angle_gamma   90.00
#
_symmetry.space_group_name_H-M   'P 1'
#
loop_
_entity.id
_entity.type
_entity.pdbx_description
1 polymer ?
#
loop_
_entity_poly.entity_id
_entity_poly.type
_entity_poly.pdbx_seq_one_letter_code
_entity_poly.pdbx_strand_id
1 'polypeptide(L)' 'MNGYKNINKAEILSLKEQVEYQAGQVVSKTLAQNSALSVTLFAFDKGEEISTHESG' A
#
# COMPACT_ATOMS: atom_id res chain seq x y z
N MET A 1 4.89 3.10 19.71
CA MET A 1 5.26 3.18 18.28
C MET A 1 4.54 2.09 17.46
N ASN A 2 3.20 2.01 17.52
CA ASN A 2 2.42 0.98 16.82
C ASN A 2 1.67 1.59 15.61
N GLY A 3 2.42 1.92 14.56
CA GLY A 3 1.85 2.39 13.29
C GLY A 3 2.27 1.54 12.09
N TYR A 4 3.50 1.01 12.09
CA TYR A 4 4.03 0.16 11.03
C TYR A 4 3.44 -1.25 11.12
N LYS A 5 2.89 -1.75 10.00
CA LYS A 5 2.25 -3.08 9.93
C LYS A 5 3.08 -4.09 9.15
N ASN A 6 3.45 -3.76 7.91
CA ASN A 6 4.00 -4.74 6.95
C ASN A 6 5.31 -4.25 6.29
N ILE A 7 6.19 -3.60 7.06
CA ILE A 7 7.43 -3.01 6.53
C ILE A 7 8.60 -3.18 7.52
N ASN A 8 9.75 -3.60 7.01
CA ASN A 8 10.98 -3.68 7.78
C ASN A 8 11.48 -2.29 8.17
N LYS A 9 12.08 -2.17 9.35
CA LYS A 9 12.58 -0.91 9.89
C LYS A 9 14.08 -0.80 9.70
N ALA A 10 14.56 0.42 9.51
CA ALA A 10 15.98 0.73 9.35
C ALA A 10 16.65 -0.01 8.17
N GLU A 11 15.87 -0.23 7.11
CA GLU A 11 16.31 -0.91 5.89
C GLU A 11 15.95 -0.05 4.67
N ILE A 12 16.82 -0.04 3.67
CA ILE A 12 16.52 0.57 2.37
C ILE A 12 15.64 -0.41 1.60
N LEU A 13 14.46 0.05 1.16
CA LEU A 13 13.48 -0.79 0.47
C LEU A 13 13.18 -0.25 -0.93
N SER A 14 13.06 -1.16 -1.88
CA SER A 14 12.57 -0.90 -3.24
C SER A 14 11.05 -1.09 -3.25
N LEU A 15 10.27 -0.02 -3.34
CA LEU A 15 8.80 -0.10 -3.17
C LEU A 15 8.13 -1.06 -4.17
N LYS A 16 8.62 -1.15 -5.40
CA LYS A 16 8.09 -2.08 -6.42
C LYS A 16 8.20 -3.56 -6.02
N GLU A 17 9.12 -3.90 -5.12
CA GLU A 17 9.30 -5.27 -4.60
C GLU A 17 8.45 -5.52 -3.36
N GLN A 18 7.80 -4.48 -2.83
CA GLN A 18 6.97 -4.56 -1.63
C GLN A 18 5.49 -4.80 -1.94
N VAL A 19 5.08 -4.74 -3.20
CA VAL A 19 3.71 -5.02 -3.66
C VAL A 19 3.77 -5.86 -4.94
N GLU A 20 2.93 -6.87 -5.03
CA GLU A 20 2.86 -7.71 -6.22
C GLU A 20 1.96 -7.06 -7.28
N TYR A 21 2.42 -7.01 -8.51
CA TYR A 21 1.58 -6.65 -9.64
C TYR A 21 0.87 -7.90 -10.17
N GLN A 22 -0.41 -7.79 -10.48
CA GLN A 22 -1.23 -8.88 -11.04
C GLN A 22 -2.09 -8.36 -12.19
N ALA A 23 -2.17 -9.12 -13.27
CA ALA A 23 -3.01 -8.77 -14.41
C ALA A 23 -4.50 -8.83 -14.04
N GLY A 24 -5.27 -7.82 -14.47
CA GLY A 24 -6.69 -7.64 -14.21
C GLY A 24 -7.03 -7.38 -12.74
N GLN A 25 -6.09 -6.85 -11.94
CA GLN A 25 -6.30 -6.63 -10.51
C GLN A 25 -5.66 -5.35 -10.00
N VAL A 26 -6.23 -4.84 -8.91
CA VAL A 26 -5.58 -3.89 -7.99
C VAL A 26 -5.09 -4.64 -6.77
N VAL A 27 -3.78 -4.62 -6.53
CA VAL A 27 -3.17 -5.20 -5.33
C VAL A 27 -2.69 -4.06 -4.44
N SER A 28 -2.86 -4.22 -3.12
CA SER A 28 -2.43 -3.20 -2.17
C SER A 28 -1.75 -3.78 -0.93
N LYS A 29 -0.88 -2.98 -0.32
CA LYS A 29 -0.22 -3.30 0.95
C LYS A 29 -0.17 -2.07 1.84
N THR A 30 -0.86 -2.11 2.97
CA THR A 30 -0.77 -1.07 3.99
C THR A 30 0.55 -1.20 4.75
N LEU A 31 1.41 -0.19 4.63
CA LEU A 31 2.74 -0.15 5.25
C LEU A 31 2.65 0.39 6.67
N ALA A 32 1.81 1.42 6.86
CA ALA A 32 1.54 2.01 8.16
C ALA A 32 0.11 2.48 8.27
N GLN A 33 -0.49 2.35 9.45
CA GLN A 33 -1.81 2.88 9.75
C GLN A 33 -1.96 3.13 11.25
N ASN A 34 -2.47 4.30 11.61
CA ASN A 34 -2.87 4.67 12.96
C ASN A 34 -4.06 5.66 12.88
N SER A 35 -4.46 6.23 14.02
CA SER A 35 -5.60 7.15 14.11
C SER A 35 -5.39 8.49 13.37
N ALA A 36 -4.16 8.83 12.99
CA ALA A 36 -3.82 10.10 12.36
C ALA A 36 -3.40 9.95 10.88
N LEU A 37 -3.07 8.74 10.43
CA LEU A 37 -2.51 8.49 9.10
C LEU A 37 -2.72 7.05 8.65
N SER A 38 -2.94 6.88 7.35
CA SER A 38 -2.80 5.61 6.63
C SER A 38 -1.85 5.78 5.45
N VAL A 39 -0.94 4.81 5.27
CA VAL A 39 -0.02 4.73 4.13
C VAL A 39 -0.18 3.36 3.49
N THR A 40 -0.71 3.36 2.26
CA THR A 40 -0.93 2.15 1.47
C THR A 40 -0.22 2.27 0.13
N LEU A 41 0.53 1.23 -0.22
CA LEU A 41 1.14 1.08 -1.53
C LEU A 41 0.20 0.27 -2.43
N PHE A 42 0.02 0.72 -3.67
CA PHE A 42 -0.86 0.07 -4.64
C PHE A 42 -0.10 -0.30 -5.91
N ALA A 43 -0.48 -1.42 -6.51
CA ALA A 43 -0.13 -1.81 -7.87
C ALA A 43 -1.41 -2.00 -8.67
N PHE A 44 -1.54 -1.26 -9.76
CA PHE A 44 -2.71 -1.29 -10.65
C PHE A 44 -2.31 -1.93 -11.96
N ASP A 45 -3.14 -2.86 -12.45
CA ASP A 45 -3.10 -3.18 -13.87
C ASP A 45 -3.59 -2.00 -14.72
N LYS A 46 -3.20 -1.99 -15.98
CA LYS A 46 -3.62 -1.00 -16.96
C LYS A 46 -5.15 -1.00 -17.07
N GLY A 47 -5.75 0.15 -16.78
CA GLY A 47 -7.20 0.35 -16.86
C GLY A 47 -7.92 0.10 -15.54
N GLU A 48 -7.22 -0.42 -14.52
CA GLU A 48 -7.76 -0.52 -13.16
C GLU A 48 -7.65 0.81 -12.42
N GLU A 49 -8.61 1.04 -11.52
CA GLU A 49 -8.66 2.22 -10.66
C GLU A 49 -9.22 1.85 -9.28
N ILE A 50 -8.96 2.69 -8.28
CA ILE A 50 -9.66 2.62 -7.00
C ILE A 50 -10.84 3.58 -7.04
N SER A 51 -12.02 3.14 -6.61
CA SER A 51 -13.17 4.01 -6.44
C SER A 51 -12.83 5.12 -5.45
N THR A 52 -13.30 6.34 -5.72
CA THR A 52 -13.19 7.46 -4.79
C THR A 52 -13.97 7.15 -3.52
N HIS A 53 -13.32 6.54 -2.53
CA HIS A 53 -13.86 6.40 -1.19
C HIS A 53 -13.28 7.51 -0.32
N GLU A 54 -14.17 8.34 0.21
CA GLU A 54 -13.86 9.25 1.32
C GLU A 54 -13.22 8.41 2.45
N SER A 55 -11.98 8.72 2.80
CA SER A 55 -11.34 8.13 3.97
C SER A 55 -11.92 8.79 5.22
N GLY A 56 -12.93 8.17 5.81
CA GLY A 56 -13.48 8.54 7.12
C GLY A 56 -12.53 8.28 8.28
#